data_AF-A0A6V7HK60-F1
#
_entry.id   AF-A0A6V7HK60-F1
#
_cell.length_a   1.000
_cell.length_b   1.000
_cell.length_c   1.000
_cell.angle_alpha   90.00
_cell.angle_beta   90.00
_cell.angle_gamma   90.00
#
_symmetry.space_group_name_H-M   'P 1'
#
loop_
_entity.id
_entity.type
_entity.pdbx_description
1 polymer ?
#
loop_
_entity_poly.entity_id
_entity_poly.type
_entity_poly.pdbx_seq_one_letter_code
_entity_poly.pdbx_strand_id
1 'polypeptide(L)'
;PDQMGLLDPSTSDGRVIFFLPWQKQTIAGTTDLPCQVTHNPRPTEDEIMFILQEVKNYLNPDVEVRRGDVLSAWSGIRPLVSDPNKPNTQSLARNHIVHVSPTNLITIAGGKWTTYRAMAEEAVDAAIE
;
A
#
# COMPACT_ATOMS: atom_id res chain seq x y z
N PRO A 1 -10.91 2.80 -19.37
CA PRO A 1 -11.93 3.87 -19.56
C PRO A 1 -11.50 5.14 -18.82
N ASP A 2 -11.49 6.29 -19.50
CA ASP A 2 -10.86 7.53 -19.01
C ASP A 2 -11.46 8.09 -17.72
N GLN A 3 -12.70 7.69 -17.38
CA GLN A 3 -13.45 8.20 -16.23
C GLN A 3 -13.86 7.10 -15.22
N MET A 4 -13.43 5.86 -15.44
CA MET A 4 -13.84 4.73 -14.62
C MET A 4 -12.63 3.95 -14.12
N GLY A 5 -12.52 3.80 -12.81
CA GLY A 5 -11.63 2.84 -12.18
C GLY A 5 -12.29 1.48 -12.04
N LEU A 6 -11.47 0.42 -12.06
CA LEU A 6 -11.89 -0.93 -11.75
C LEU A 6 -11.22 -1.40 -10.45
N LEU A 7 -11.96 -2.15 -9.65
CA LEU A 7 -11.47 -2.83 -8.47
C LEU A 7 -11.69 -4.32 -8.70
N ASP A 8 -10.60 -5.08 -8.65
CA ASP A 8 -10.60 -6.53 -8.55
C ASP A 8 -10.44 -6.93 -7.09
N PRO A 9 -11.49 -7.46 -6.43
CA PRO A 9 -11.43 -7.84 -5.03
C PRO A 9 -10.86 -9.25 -4.80
N SER A 10 -10.58 -10.01 -5.85
CA SER A 10 -10.21 -11.43 -5.76
C SER A 10 -9.30 -11.82 -6.91
N THR A 11 -8.07 -11.27 -6.91
CA THR A 11 -7.00 -11.69 -7.82
C THR A 11 -6.71 -13.19 -7.69
N SER A 12 -5.86 -13.72 -8.56
CA SER A 12 -5.46 -15.14 -8.55
C SER A 12 -4.98 -15.69 -7.19
N ASP A 13 -4.54 -14.81 -6.28
CA ASP A 13 -4.10 -15.12 -4.92
C ASP A 13 -4.92 -14.44 -3.80
N GLY A 14 -6.11 -13.92 -4.12
CA GLY A 14 -7.06 -13.36 -3.15
C GLY A 14 -6.73 -11.96 -2.64
N ARG A 15 -5.83 -11.24 -3.32
CA ARG A 15 -5.51 -9.84 -3.05
C ARG A 15 -6.49 -8.92 -3.80
N VAL A 16 -6.43 -7.63 -3.45
CA VAL A 16 -7.19 -6.57 -4.11
C VAL A 16 -6.27 -5.78 -5.02
N ILE A 17 -6.67 -5.60 -6.28
CA ILE A 17 -6.00 -4.73 -7.24
C ILE A 17 -6.96 -3.65 -7.74
N PHE A 18 -6.42 -2.46 -7.98
CA PHE A 18 -7.09 -1.34 -8.59
C PHE A 18 -6.48 -1.08 -9.97
N PHE A 19 -7.34 -0.77 -10.94
CA PHE A 19 -6.96 -0.19 -12.22
C PHE A 19 -7.59 1.20 -12.31
N LEU A 20 -6.78 2.25 -12.13
CA LEU A 20 -7.27 3.62 -12.00
C LEU A 20 -6.79 4.48 -13.19
N PRO A 21 -7.68 5.25 -13.83
CA PRO A 21 -7.26 6.20 -14.84
C PRO A 21 -6.44 7.33 -14.20
N TRP A 22 -5.28 7.65 -14.78
CA TRP A 22 -4.42 8.73 -14.33
C TRP A 22 -3.65 9.32 -15.50
N GLN A 23 -3.83 10.62 -15.75
CA GLN A 23 -3.13 11.37 -16.81
C GLN A 23 -3.13 10.67 -18.20
N LYS A 24 -4.31 10.19 -18.65
CA LYS A 24 -4.49 9.43 -19.90
C LYS A 24 -3.77 8.07 -19.95
N GLN A 25 -3.32 7.58 -18.81
CA GLN A 25 -2.75 6.26 -18.61
C GLN A 25 -3.56 5.50 -17.54
N THR A 26 -3.17 4.28 -17.23
CA THR A 26 -3.76 3.48 -16.16
C THR A 26 -2.70 3.16 -15.11
N ILE A 27 -2.99 3.45 -13.85
CA ILE A 27 -2.25 2.92 -12.70
C ILE A 27 -2.85 1.56 -12.35
N ALA A 28 -2.03 0.53 -12.28
CA ALA A 28 -2.43 -0.81 -11.85
C ALA A 28 -1.60 -1.26 -10.64
N GLY A 29 -2.25 -1.82 -9.62
CA GLY A 29 -1.58 -2.31 -8.42
C GLY A 29 -2.55 -2.61 -7.27
N THR A 30 -2.10 -3.08 -6.12
CA THR A 30 -0.71 -3.16 -5.66
C THR A 30 -0.31 -4.60 -5.32
N THR A 31 0.97 -4.82 -5.06
CA THR A 31 1.48 -6.04 -4.45
C THR A 31 1.52 -5.92 -2.92
N ASP A 32 1.66 -7.07 -2.26
CA ASP A 32 1.88 -7.17 -0.82
C ASP A 32 2.85 -8.33 -0.57
N LEU A 33 4.11 -8.00 -0.37
CA LEU A 33 5.21 -8.95 -0.19
C LEU A 33 6.09 -8.46 0.96
N PRO A 34 6.64 -9.38 1.79
CA PRO A 34 7.70 -9.04 2.72
C PRO A 34 8.88 -8.40 2.00
N CYS A 35 9.45 -7.35 2.58
CA CYS A 35 10.61 -6.66 2.02
C CYS A 35 11.61 -6.25 3.10
N GLN A 36 12.85 -6.03 2.69
CA GLN A 36 13.87 -5.42 3.54
C GLN A 36 13.68 -3.91 3.58
N VAL A 37 13.88 -3.31 4.75
CA VAL A 37 13.77 -1.86 4.91
C VAL A 37 14.95 -1.18 4.20
N THR A 38 14.63 -0.31 3.24
CA THR A 38 15.61 0.47 2.47
C THR A 38 15.03 1.84 2.15
N HIS A 39 15.92 2.82 2.00
CA HIS A 39 15.53 4.17 1.55
C HIS A 39 15.15 4.22 0.06
N ASN A 40 15.51 3.20 -0.72
CA ASN A 40 15.26 3.17 -2.16
C ASN A 40 14.62 1.84 -2.59
N PRO A 41 13.38 1.55 -2.15
CA PRO A 41 12.67 0.35 -2.57
C PRO A 41 12.42 0.41 -4.09
N ARG A 42 12.60 -0.72 -4.76
CA ARG A 42 12.38 -0.82 -6.20
C ARG A 42 11.38 -1.94 -6.48
N PRO A 43 10.45 -1.75 -7.43
CA PRO A 43 9.59 -2.82 -7.87
C PRO A 43 10.45 -3.92 -8.51
N THR A 44 10.12 -5.17 -8.22
CA THR A 44 10.73 -6.32 -8.88
C THR A 44 10.03 -6.63 -10.20
N GLU A 45 10.72 -7.31 -11.12
CA GLU A 45 10.10 -7.74 -12.38
C GLU A 45 8.96 -8.74 -12.13
N ASP A 46 9.08 -9.60 -11.11
CA ASP A 46 8.01 -10.54 -10.74
C ASP A 46 6.73 -9.81 -10.30
N GLU A 47 6.86 -8.72 -9.53
CA GLU A 47 5.74 -7.88 -9.13
C GLU A 47 5.08 -7.18 -10.32
N ILE A 48 5.88 -6.67 -11.25
CA ILE A 48 5.37 -6.03 -12.48
C ILE A 48 4.62 -7.06 -13.33
N MET A 49 5.21 -8.23 -13.54
CA MET A 49 4.61 -9.30 -14.33
C MET A 49 3.35 -9.85 -13.69
N PHE A 50 3.30 -9.95 -12.37
CA PHE A 50 2.08 -10.29 -11.63
C PHE A 50 0.95 -9.30 -11.94
N ILE A 51 1.20 -7.99 -11.81
CA ILE A 51 0.17 -6.97 -12.09
C ILE A 51 -0.29 -7.06 -13.56
N LEU A 52 0.64 -7.22 -14.51
CA LEU A 52 0.30 -7.37 -15.94
C LEU A 52 -0.57 -8.60 -16.21
N GLN A 53 -0.26 -9.72 -15.53
CA GLN A 53 -1.03 -10.95 -15.67
C GLN A 53 -2.46 -10.79 -15.12
N GLU A 54 -2.63 -10.09 -14.00
CA GLU A 54 -3.96 -9.79 -13.46
C GLU A 54 -4.73 -8.84 -14.37
N VAL A 55 -4.10 -7.80 -14.93
CA VAL A 55 -4.72 -6.89 -15.91
C VAL A 55 -5.25 -7.66 -17.12
N LYS A 56 -4.48 -8.64 -17.63
CA LYS A 56 -4.85 -9.42 -18.82
C LYS A 56 -6.20 -10.14 -18.67
N ASN A 57 -6.57 -10.53 -17.46
CA ASN A 57 -7.83 -11.23 -17.19
C ASN A 57 -9.08 -10.37 -17.46
N TYR A 58 -8.91 -9.04 -17.55
CA TYR A 58 -10.01 -8.07 -17.73
C TYR A 58 -10.04 -7.44 -19.12
N LEU A 59 -9.14 -7.84 -20.00
CA LEU A 59 -9.07 -7.32 -21.36
C LEU A 59 -9.65 -8.34 -22.33
N ASN A 60 -10.03 -7.85 -23.51
CA ASN A 60 -10.39 -8.71 -24.61
C ASN A 60 -9.20 -9.63 -24.94
N PRO A 61 -9.39 -10.95 -25.17
CA PRO A 61 -8.32 -11.88 -25.52
C PRO A 61 -7.39 -11.43 -26.67
N ASP A 62 -7.88 -10.60 -27.59
CA ASP A 62 -7.10 -10.05 -28.71
C ASP A 62 -6.17 -8.89 -28.30
N VAL A 63 -6.37 -8.34 -27.09
CA VAL A 63 -5.53 -7.28 -26.53
C VAL A 63 -4.42 -7.92 -25.69
N GLU A 64 -3.20 -7.76 -26.15
CA GLU A 64 -2.02 -8.23 -25.44
C GLU A 64 -1.37 -7.09 -24.67
N VAL A 65 -1.22 -7.24 -23.36
CA VAL A 65 -0.40 -6.34 -22.53
C VAL A 65 0.94 -6.99 -22.28
N ARG A 66 2.01 -6.22 -22.48
CA ARG A 66 3.39 -6.68 -22.46
C ARG A 66 4.18 -5.85 -21.48
N ARG A 67 5.34 -6.38 -21.07
CA ARG A 67 6.29 -5.62 -20.24
C ARG A 67 6.70 -4.27 -20.84
N GLY A 68 6.73 -4.17 -22.17
CA GLY A 68 7.05 -2.95 -22.91
C GLY A 68 5.99 -1.84 -22.81
N ASP A 69 4.76 -2.16 -22.39
CA ASP A 69 3.68 -1.18 -22.21
C ASP A 69 3.79 -0.44 -20.86
N VAL A 70 4.66 -0.91 -19.96
CA VAL A 70 4.89 -0.30 -18.64
C VAL A 70 5.84 0.90 -18.79
N LEU A 71 5.27 2.10 -18.77
CA LEU A 71 6.02 3.37 -18.87
C LEU A 71 6.79 3.71 -17.60
N SER A 72 6.29 3.28 -16.44
CA SER A 72 6.91 3.53 -15.14
C SER A 72 6.39 2.55 -14.09
N ALA A 73 7.21 2.28 -13.08
CA ALA A 73 6.84 1.47 -11.92
C ALA A 73 7.50 2.06 -10.67
N TRP A 74 6.81 2.01 -9.54
CA TRP A 74 7.33 2.42 -8.24
C TRP A 74 6.96 1.40 -7.17
N SER A 75 7.68 1.44 -6.06
CA SER A 75 7.40 0.62 -4.88
C SER A 75 7.47 1.48 -3.63
N GLY A 76 6.79 1.05 -2.58
CA GLY A 76 6.76 1.72 -1.29
C GLY A 76 6.63 0.70 -0.17
N ILE A 77 7.24 0.99 0.97
CA ILE A 77 7.21 0.12 2.15
C ILE A 77 6.08 0.59 3.05
N ARG A 78 5.17 -0.32 3.43
CA ARG A 78 4.11 -0.04 4.40
C ARG A 78 4.69 -0.11 5.81
N PRO A 79 4.60 0.95 6.63
CA PRO A 79 5.05 0.90 8.02
C PRO A 79 4.02 0.17 8.87
N LEU A 80 4.04 -1.18 8.83
CA LEU A 80 3.16 -1.99 9.65
C LEU A 80 3.70 -2.04 11.08
N VAL A 81 2.82 -1.78 12.05
CA VAL A 81 3.19 -1.72 13.46
C VAL A 81 2.52 -2.82 14.26
N SER A 82 3.29 -3.39 15.19
CA SER A 82 2.77 -4.17 16.30
C SER A 82 2.64 -3.26 17.51
N ASP A 83 1.48 -3.29 18.17
CA ASP A 83 1.27 -2.53 19.41
C ASP A 83 2.09 -3.18 20.55
N PRO A 84 3.09 -2.49 21.11
CA PRO A 84 3.93 -3.04 22.18
C PRO A 84 3.15 -3.27 23.48
N ASN A 85 1.96 -2.67 23.64
CA ASN A 85 1.10 -2.82 24.80
C ASN A 85 0.09 -3.98 24.67
N LYS A 86 0.05 -4.68 23.52
CA LYS A 86 -0.87 -5.80 23.28
C LYS A 86 -0.10 -7.09 22.93
N PRO A 87 -0.30 -8.18 23.67
CA PRO A 87 0.44 -9.43 23.47
C PRO A 87 0.07 -10.20 22.18
N ASN A 88 -1.02 -9.83 21.48
CA ASN A 88 -1.47 -10.54 20.29
C ASN A 88 -0.83 -9.96 19.01
N THR A 89 0.15 -10.69 18.48
CA THR A 89 0.88 -10.41 17.24
C THR A 89 0.12 -10.75 15.95
N GLN A 90 -1.09 -11.31 16.02
CA GLN A 90 -1.85 -11.74 14.84
C GLN A 90 -2.59 -10.62 14.09
N SER A 91 -2.73 -9.44 14.68
CA SER A 91 -3.21 -8.26 13.98
C SER A 91 -2.07 -7.24 13.95
N LEU A 92 -1.14 -7.36 13.01
CA LEU A 92 -0.35 -6.21 12.56
C LEU A 92 -1.36 -5.10 12.30
N ALA A 93 -1.38 -4.11 13.19
CA ALA A 93 -2.49 -3.18 13.25
C ALA A 93 -2.46 -2.34 11.98
N ARG A 94 -3.55 -2.38 11.20
CA ARG A 94 -3.77 -1.43 10.09
C ARG A 94 -4.12 -0.02 10.59
N ASN A 95 -4.01 0.21 11.89
CA ASN A 95 -4.23 1.47 12.58
C ASN A 95 -2.87 2.06 12.99
N HIS A 96 -2.86 3.32 13.37
CA HIS A 96 -1.69 3.94 13.95
C HIS A 96 -1.60 3.68 15.46
N ILE A 97 -0.42 3.91 16.01
CA ILE A 97 -0.15 3.98 17.44
C ILE A 97 0.44 5.35 17.76
N VAL A 98 0.07 5.89 18.92
CA VAL A 98 0.76 7.01 19.58
C VAL A 98 1.35 6.46 20.88
N HIS A 99 2.66 6.53 21.03
CA HIS A 99 3.37 6.04 22.21
C HIS A 99 4.23 7.15 22.80
N VAL A 100 4.08 7.40 24.10
CA VAL A 100 4.94 8.30 24.87
C VAL A 100 5.87 7.46 25.73
N SER A 101 7.19 7.62 25.52
CA SER A 101 8.19 6.89 26.30
C SER A 101 8.34 7.46 27.72
N PRO A 102 9.00 6.75 28.66
CA PRO A 102 9.32 7.30 29.99
C PRO A 102 10.21 8.55 29.97
N THR A 103 10.85 8.86 28.84
CA THR A 103 11.64 10.08 28.63
C THR A 103 10.86 11.15 27.84
N ASN A 104 9.55 11.01 27.73
CA ASN A 104 8.64 11.90 27.00
C ASN A 104 8.91 11.99 25.49
N LEU A 105 9.50 10.95 24.88
CA LEU A 105 9.58 10.86 23.42
C LEU A 105 8.23 10.39 22.87
N ILE A 106 7.61 11.20 22.02
CA ILE A 106 6.36 10.87 21.34
C ILE A 106 6.69 10.19 20.01
N THR A 107 6.20 8.97 19.84
CA THR A 107 6.34 8.18 18.63
C THR A 107 4.95 7.93 18.03
N ILE A 108 4.78 8.35 16.78
CA ILE A 108 3.64 8.00 15.94
C ILE A 108 4.09 7.03 14.86
N ALA A 109 3.42 5.88 14.76
CA ALA A 109 3.78 4.86 13.78
C ALA A 109 2.53 4.12 13.27
N GLY A 110 2.60 3.56 12.06
CA GLY A 110 1.45 2.89 11.43
C GLY A 110 0.46 3.85 10.78
N GLY A 111 -0.79 3.42 10.67
CA GLY A 111 -1.88 4.20 10.10
C GLY A 111 -1.92 4.25 8.58
N LYS A 112 -2.77 5.13 8.05
CA LYS A 112 -3.00 5.30 6.61
C LYS A 112 -2.91 6.78 6.25
N TRP A 113 -2.57 7.06 5.00
CA TRP A 113 -2.63 8.42 4.47
C TRP A 113 -4.01 9.06 4.69
N THR A 114 -5.10 8.31 4.49
CA THR A 114 -6.46 8.84 4.67
C THR A 114 -6.80 9.23 6.12
N THR A 115 -6.06 8.71 7.11
CA THR A 115 -6.28 9.00 8.54
C THR A 115 -5.27 9.99 9.10
N TYR A 116 -4.38 10.56 8.28
CA TYR A 116 -3.24 11.37 8.74
C TYR A 116 -3.63 12.54 9.66
N ARG A 117 -4.79 13.18 9.42
CA ARG A 117 -5.25 14.31 10.24
C ARG A 117 -5.62 13.87 11.66
N ALA A 118 -6.36 12.77 11.80
CA ALA A 118 -6.73 12.22 13.10
C ALA A 118 -5.48 11.72 13.85
N MET A 119 -4.57 11.08 13.12
CA MET A 119 -3.27 10.67 13.65
C MET A 119 -2.46 11.85 14.22
N ALA A 120 -2.43 12.97 13.49
CA ALA A 120 -1.72 14.16 13.92
C ALA A 120 -2.38 14.83 15.13
N GLU A 121 -3.71 14.88 15.17
CA GLU A 121 -4.49 15.37 16.32
C GLU A 121 -4.14 14.59 17.59
N GLU A 122 -4.24 13.27 17.57
CA GLU A 122 -3.91 12.42 18.73
C GLU A 122 -2.44 12.58 19.18
N ALA A 123 -1.52 12.77 18.24
CA ALA A 123 -0.11 12.99 18.57
C ALA A 123 0.15 14.37 19.22
N VAL A 124 -0.60 15.41 18.81
CA VAL A 124 -0.53 16.74 19.42
C VAL A 124 -1.19 16.75 20.80
N ASP A 125 -2.33 16.08 20.95
CA ASP A 125 -3.00 15.94 22.24
C ASP A 125 -2.08 15.26 23.26
N ALA A 126 -1.40 14.17 22.87
CA ALA A 126 -0.40 13.50 23.71
C ALA A 126 0.83 14.38 24.04
N ALA A 127 1.08 15.46 23.29
CA ALA A 127 2.20 16.37 23.51
C ALA A 127 1.89 17.52 24.47
N ILE A 128 0.61 17.78 24.73
CA ILE A 128 0.15 18.88 25.60
C ILE A 128 -0.43 18.40 26.94
N GLU A 129 -0.54 17.09 27.13
CA GLU A 129 -0.74 16.45 28.45
C GLU A 129 0.49 16.59 29.34
#